data_AF-A0A5R9L1V0-F1
#
_entry.id   AF-A0A5R9L1V0-F1
#
_cell.length_a   1.000
_cell.length_b   1.000
_cell.length_c   1.000
_cell.angle_alpha   90.00
_cell.angle_beta   90.00
_cell.angle_gamma   90.00
#
_symmetry.space_group_name_H-M   'P 1'
#
loop_
_entity.id
_entity.type
_entity.pdbx_description
1 polymer ?
#
loop_
_entity_poly.entity_id
_entity_poly.type
_entity_poly.pdbx_seq_one_letter_code
_entity_poly.pdbx_strand_id
1 'polypeptide(L)'
;MATTLLVKYKENFESAQILIDHAKWNSSVHCSYYGCLQYIKELLYKLKSKRVIDQSLKNNSASTHLLLINSLMSELVGKLYRDNIALSVDINTALSDLKQIREVADYTPDLIDEVTSRRAQESAFEIVNCLENIYKLSI
;
A
#
# COMPACT_ATOMS: atom_id res chain seq x y z
N MET A 1 -15.26 -2.32 16.12
CA MET A 1 -15.62 -1.89 14.76
C MET A 1 -14.34 -1.81 13.96
N ALA A 2 -14.22 -2.55 12.86
CA ALA A 2 -13.17 -2.28 11.87
C ALA A 2 -13.38 -0.83 11.40
N THR A 3 -12.31 -0.03 11.38
CA THR A 3 -12.39 1.32 10.84
C THR A 3 -12.77 1.25 9.36
N THR A 4 -13.36 2.32 8.82
CA THR A 4 -13.78 2.37 7.41
C THR A 4 -12.63 2.05 6.43
N LEU A 5 -11.38 2.33 6.79
CA LEU A 5 -10.22 2.03 5.95
C LEU A 5 -9.87 0.54 5.94
N LEU A 6 -10.13 -0.19 7.03
CA LEU A 6 -9.93 -1.65 7.08
C LEU A 6 -10.91 -2.40 6.18
N VAL A 7 -12.15 -1.93 6.08
CA VAL A 7 -13.12 -2.50 5.15
C VAL A 7 -12.68 -2.20 3.71
N LYS A 8 -12.31 -0.94 3.43
CA LYS A 8 -11.94 -0.51 2.09
C LYS A 8 -10.70 -1.20 1.52
N TYR A 9 -9.66 -1.47 2.32
CA TYR A 9 -8.49 -2.17 1.75
C TYR A 9 -8.83 -3.61 1.38
N LYS A 10 -9.65 -4.30 2.18
CA LYS A 10 -10.11 -5.67 1.89
C LYS A 10 -10.96 -5.69 0.62
N GLU A 11 -11.91 -4.78 0.49
CA GLU A 11 -12.71 -4.61 -0.73
C GLU A 11 -11.84 -4.35 -1.96
N ASN A 12 -10.80 -3.52 -1.83
CA ASN A 12 -9.85 -3.26 -2.91
C ASN A 12 -9.05 -4.51 -3.29
N PHE A 13 -8.57 -5.29 -2.33
CA PHE A 13 -7.82 -6.52 -2.62
C PHE A 13 -8.70 -7.60 -3.25
N GLU A 14 -9.95 -7.74 -2.79
CA GLU A 14 -10.94 -8.60 -3.43
C GLU A 14 -11.25 -8.14 -4.85
N SER A 15 -11.46 -6.83 -5.05
CA SER A 15 -11.70 -6.26 -6.37
C SER A 15 -10.52 -6.47 -7.32
N ALA A 16 -9.28 -6.33 -6.83
CA ALA A 16 -8.08 -6.59 -7.62
C ALA A 16 -8.07 -8.02 -8.17
N GLN A 17 -8.41 -9.01 -7.33
CA GLN A 17 -8.50 -10.40 -7.75
C GLN A 17 -9.56 -10.59 -8.85
N ILE A 18 -10.77 -10.10 -8.62
CA ILE A 18 -11.88 -10.19 -9.59
C ILE A 18 -11.48 -9.55 -10.92
N LEU A 19 -10.81 -8.40 -10.88
CA LEU A 19 -10.38 -7.68 -12.08
C LEU A 19 -9.29 -8.45 -12.85
N ILE A 20 -8.33 -9.08 -12.16
CA ILE A 20 -7.33 -9.96 -12.80
C ILE A 20 -8.04 -11.11 -13.53
N ASP A 21 -8.98 -11.77 -12.86
CA ASP A 21 -9.71 -12.92 -13.41
C ASP A 21 -10.56 -12.55 -14.65
N HIS A 22 -10.91 -11.27 -14.81
CA HIS A 22 -11.64 -10.74 -15.97
C HIS A 22 -10.75 -9.96 -16.95
N ALA A 23 -9.43 -10.15 -16.90
CA ALA A 23 -8.44 -9.49 -17.75
C ALA A 23 -8.51 -7.95 -17.73
N LYS A 24 -8.89 -7.37 -16.59
CA LYS A 24 -8.92 -5.91 -16.33
C LYS A 24 -7.65 -5.50 -15.57
N TRP A 25 -6.51 -5.75 -16.19
CA TRP A 25 -5.18 -5.67 -15.56
C TRP A 25 -4.83 -4.28 -15.02
N ASN A 26 -4.97 -3.21 -15.81
CA ASN A 26 -4.71 -1.85 -15.32
C ASN A 26 -5.57 -1.50 -14.08
N SER A 27 -6.88 -1.79 -14.12
CA SER A 27 -7.78 -1.55 -12.99
C SER A 27 -7.41 -2.39 -11.76
N SER A 28 -6.93 -3.63 -11.96
CA SER A 28 -6.49 -4.46 -10.84
C SER A 28 -5.24 -3.92 -10.13
N VAL A 29 -4.31 -3.33 -10.88
CA VAL A 29 -3.13 -2.64 -10.33
C VAL A 29 -3.57 -1.45 -9.48
N HIS A 30 -4.54 -0.67 -9.96
CA HIS A 30 -5.11 0.44 -9.21
C HIS A 30 -5.66 -0.04 -7.85
N CYS A 31 -6.51 -1.06 -7.87
CA CYS A 31 -7.08 -1.65 -6.67
C CYS A 31 -6.00 -2.19 -5.70
N SER A 32 -4.97 -2.87 -6.22
CA SER A 32 -3.85 -3.40 -5.43
C SER A 32 -3.08 -2.28 -4.71
N TYR A 33 -2.71 -1.23 -5.45
CA TYR A 33 -1.99 -0.09 -4.88
C TYR A 33 -2.81 0.67 -3.83
N TYR A 34 -4.07 0.97 -4.14
CA TYR A 34 -4.94 1.72 -3.21
C TYR A 34 -5.35 0.90 -1.99
N GLY A 35 -5.51 -0.41 -2.11
CA GLY A 35 -5.67 -1.30 -0.96
C GLY A 35 -4.48 -1.21 -0.02
N CYS A 36 -3.26 -1.38 -0.54
CA CYS A 36 -2.03 -1.23 0.25
C CYS A 36 -1.94 0.15 0.93
N LEU A 37 -2.23 1.22 0.19
CA LEU A 37 -2.15 2.59 0.73
C LEU A 37 -3.19 2.86 1.84
N GLN A 38 -4.41 2.33 1.69
CA GLN A 38 -5.46 2.45 2.71
C GLN A 38 -5.09 1.71 3.99
N TYR A 39 -4.49 0.51 3.87
CA TYR A 39 -3.95 -0.21 5.01
C TYR A 39 -2.84 0.60 5.71
N ILE A 40 -1.88 1.15 4.96
CA ILE A 40 -0.81 2.00 5.52
C ILE A 40 -1.40 3.21 6.25
N LYS A 41 -2.41 3.86 5.66
CA LYS A 41 -3.11 4.99 6.29
C LYS A 41 -3.75 4.60 7.62
N GLU A 42 -4.40 3.44 7.66
CA GLU A 42 -4.98 2.91 8.90
C GLU A 42 -3.92 2.58 9.94
N LEU A 43 -2.82 1.94 9.54
CA LEU A 43 -1.70 1.61 10.42
C LEU A 43 -1.15 2.89 11.07
N LEU A 44 -0.85 3.91 10.27
CA LEU A 44 -0.36 5.20 10.76
C LEU A 44 -1.38 5.91 11.67
N TYR A 45 -2.68 5.74 11.40
CA TYR A 45 -3.74 6.21 12.28
C TYR A 45 -3.67 5.54 13.66
N LYS A 46 -3.57 4.21 13.70
CA LYS A 46 -3.46 3.43 14.95
C LYS A 46 -2.18 3.73 15.73
N LEU A 47 -1.07 4.01 15.04
CA LEU A 47 0.19 4.41 15.64
C LEU A 47 0.18 5.84 16.22
N LYS A 48 -0.94 6.58 16.09
CA LYS A 48 -1.10 7.96 16.56
C LYS A 48 -0.04 8.90 15.97
N SER A 49 0.39 8.66 14.74
CA SER A 49 1.27 9.57 14.00
C SER A 49 0.46 10.81 13.55
N LYS A 50 0.08 11.65 14.52
CA LYS A 50 -0.91 12.74 14.40
C LYS A 50 -0.60 13.72 13.27
N ARG A 51 0.68 13.98 13.01
CA ARG A 51 1.12 14.96 12.00
C ARG A 51 0.76 14.52 10.56
N VAL A 52 0.63 13.23 10.33
CA VAL A 52 0.41 12.61 9.01
C VAL A 52 -1.08 12.44 8.72
N ILE A 53 -1.85 12.11 9.75
CA ILE A 53 -3.30 11.95 9.70
C ILE A 53 -3.95 13.28 9.29
N ASP A 54 -3.54 14.39 9.90
CA ASP A 54 -4.13 15.71 9.63
C ASP A 54 -3.83 16.26 8.22
N GLN A 55 -2.68 15.93 7.64
CA GLN A 55 -2.33 16.33 6.27
C GLN A 55 -2.92 15.40 5.21
N SER A 56 -2.94 14.08 5.46
CA SER A 56 -3.49 13.09 4.52
C SER A 56 -5.02 13.03 4.47
N LEU A 57 -5.71 13.56 5.48
CA LEU A 57 -7.16 13.73 5.45
C LEU A 57 -7.60 14.99 4.70
N LYS A 58 -6.73 16.00 4.59
CA LYS A 58 -7.06 17.28 3.95
C LYS A 58 -6.81 17.28 2.44
N ASN A 59 -5.90 16.45 1.93
CA ASN A 59 -5.50 16.43 0.52
C ASN A 59 -5.35 14.99 -0.01
N ASN A 60 -5.94 14.67 -1.17
CA ASN A 60 -5.79 13.38 -1.87
C ASN A 60 -4.78 13.45 -3.05
N SER A 61 -3.81 14.36 -3.00
CA SER A 61 -2.85 14.55 -4.09
C SER A 61 -1.73 13.51 -4.07
N ALA A 62 -0.99 13.38 -5.18
CA ALA A 62 0.21 12.54 -5.26
C ALA A 62 1.24 12.87 -4.15
N SER A 63 1.32 14.14 -3.73
CA SER A 63 2.13 14.58 -2.60
C SER A 63 1.72 13.90 -1.29
N THR A 64 0.43 13.61 -1.10
CA THR A 64 -0.08 12.89 0.08
C THR A 64 0.40 11.45 0.13
N HIS A 65 0.51 10.76 -1.01
CA HIS A 65 0.97 9.37 -1.03
C HIS A 65 2.44 9.27 -0.62
N LEU A 66 3.28 10.19 -1.10
CA LEU A 66 4.68 10.29 -0.70
C LEU A 66 4.81 10.57 0.81
N LEU A 67 3.97 11.46 1.36
CA LEU A 67 3.94 11.75 2.79
C LEU A 67 3.58 10.50 3.61
N LEU A 68 2.60 9.71 3.17
CA LEU A 68 2.22 8.45 3.84
C LEU A 68 3.38 7.45 3.85
N ILE A 69 4.04 7.24 2.70
CA ILE A 69 5.18 6.32 2.59
C ILE A 69 6.34 6.79 3.47
N ASN A 70 6.73 8.07 3.40
CA ASN A 70 7.82 8.61 4.22
C ASN A 70 7.53 8.48 5.73
N SER A 71 6.26 8.64 6.11
CA SER A 71 5.84 8.48 7.50
C SER A 71 5.93 7.03 7.95
N LEU A 72 5.48 6.09 7.11
CA LEU A 72 5.65 4.66 7.36
C LEU A 72 7.13 4.31 7.52
N MET A 73 7.99 4.82 6.66
CA MET A 73 9.43 4.58 6.74
C MET A 73 10.03 5.09 8.05
N SER A 74 9.61 6.27 8.51
CA SER A 74 10.04 6.79 9.82
C SER A 74 9.59 5.89 10.98
N GLU A 75 8.36 5.37 10.94
CA GLU A 75 7.85 4.45 11.96
C GLU A 75 8.59 3.10 11.91
N LEU A 76 8.89 2.58 10.71
CA LEU A 76 9.63 1.33 10.52
C LEU A 76 11.06 1.43 11.04
N VAL A 77 11.77 2.52 10.76
CA VAL A 77 13.14 2.74 11.28
C VAL A 77 13.13 2.83 12.81
N GLY A 78 12.09 3.43 13.42
CA GLY A 78 11.96 3.47 14.87
C GLY A 78 11.62 2.10 15.49
N LYS A 79 10.86 1.27 14.77
CA LYS A 79 10.36 -0.04 15.25
C LYS A 79 11.37 -1.17 15.04
N LEU A 80 12.07 -1.16 13.92
CA LEU A 80 13.04 -2.19 13.52
C LEU A 80 14.41 -1.79 14.06
N TYR A 81 14.94 -2.56 15.01
CA TYR A 81 16.34 -2.45 15.44
C TYR A 81 17.30 -2.69 14.26
N ARG A 82 18.59 -2.33 14.42
CA ARG A 82 19.60 -2.38 13.34
C ARG A 82 19.60 -3.67 12.52
N ASP A 83 19.37 -4.81 13.15
CA ASP A 83 19.45 -6.12 12.51
C ASP A 83 18.30 -6.39 11.51
N ASN A 84 17.24 -5.58 11.54
CA ASN A 84 16.08 -5.69 10.62
C ASN A 84 15.94 -4.48 9.68
N ILE A 85 16.98 -3.64 9.53
CA ILE A 85 16.95 -2.50 8.60
C ILE A 85 16.71 -2.97 7.16
N ALA A 86 17.25 -4.13 6.77
CA ALA A 86 17.03 -4.72 5.45
C ALA A 86 15.54 -4.85 5.11
N LEU A 87 14.72 -5.32 6.06
CA LEU A 87 13.27 -5.45 5.87
C LEU A 87 12.60 -4.10 5.59
N SER A 88 13.06 -3.01 6.21
CA SER A 88 12.54 -1.67 5.91
C SER A 88 12.88 -1.23 4.49
N VAL A 89 14.09 -1.54 4.01
CA VAL A 89 14.54 -1.26 2.65
C VAL A 89 13.73 -2.07 1.64
N ASP A 90 13.47 -3.35 1.93
CA ASP A 90 12.67 -4.23 1.08
C ASP A 90 11.23 -3.70 0.94
N ILE A 91 10.59 -3.34 2.06
CA ILE A 91 9.24 -2.74 2.05
C ILE A 91 9.22 -1.44 1.24
N ASN A 92 10.22 -0.56 1.42
CA ASN A 92 10.30 0.69 0.68
C ASN A 92 10.47 0.48 -0.83
N THR A 93 11.29 -0.50 -1.21
CA THR A 93 11.54 -0.86 -2.61
C THR A 93 10.26 -1.41 -3.24
N ALA A 94 9.60 -2.37 -2.58
CA ALA A 94 8.34 -2.92 -3.04
C ALA A 94 7.24 -1.84 -3.20
N LEU A 95 7.14 -0.90 -2.25
CA LEU A 95 6.20 0.22 -2.36
C LEU A 95 6.52 1.18 -3.52
N SER A 96 7.79 1.43 -3.77
CA SER A 96 8.23 2.27 -4.89
C SER A 96 7.90 1.61 -6.23
N ASP A 97 8.20 0.31 -6.37
CA ASP A 97 7.90 -0.47 -7.57
C ASP A 97 6.40 -0.55 -7.82
N LEU A 98 5.61 -0.84 -6.78
CA LEU A 98 4.15 -0.88 -6.86
C LEU A 98 3.57 0.48 -7.27
N LYS A 99 4.13 1.59 -6.75
CA LYS A 99 3.75 2.95 -7.14
C LYS A 99 4.04 3.20 -8.62
N GLN A 100 5.20 2.80 -9.11
CA GLN A 100 5.59 2.97 -10.50
C GLN A 100 4.68 2.17 -11.45
N ILE A 101 4.39 0.91 -11.13
CA ILE A 101 3.47 0.07 -11.91
C ILE A 101 2.09 0.72 -11.95
N ARG A 102 1.60 1.27 -10.83
CA ARG A 102 0.32 2.00 -10.79
C ARG A 102 0.33 3.26 -11.64
N GLU A 103 1.41 4.03 -11.62
CA GLU A 103 1.52 5.24 -12.46
C GLU A 103 1.46 4.91 -13.96
N VAL A 104 2.07 3.81 -14.38
CA VAL A 104 1.92 3.28 -15.75
C VAL A 104 0.46 2.88 -16.00
N ALA A 105 -0.11 2.03 -15.14
CA ALA A 105 -1.47 1.52 -15.30
C ALA A 105 -2.55 2.61 -15.41
N ASP A 106 -2.43 3.67 -14.61
CA ASP A 106 -3.46 4.72 -14.48
C ASP A 106 -3.29 5.87 -15.48
N TYR A 107 -2.05 6.21 -15.86
CA TYR A 107 -1.76 7.47 -16.54
C TYR A 107 -1.05 7.34 -17.88
N THR A 108 -0.58 6.15 -18.24
CA THR A 108 -0.02 5.92 -19.58
C THR A 108 -1.02 5.15 -20.44
N PRO A 109 -0.92 5.26 -21.77
CA PRO A 109 -1.72 4.44 -22.68
C PRO A 109 -1.27 2.97 -22.70
N ASP A 110 -0.23 2.61 -21.96
CA ASP A 110 0.32 1.26 -21.96
C ASP A 110 -0.61 0.29 -21.23
N LEU A 111 -0.83 -0.87 -21.84
CA LEU A 111 -1.56 -1.96 -21.20
C LEU A 111 -0.61 -2.75 -20.32
N ILE A 112 -0.95 -2.85 -19.04
CA ILE A 112 -0.31 -3.77 -18.12
C ILE A 112 -0.73 -5.19 -18.49
N ASP A 113 0.22 -6.12 -18.58
CA ASP A 113 -0.08 -7.53 -18.84
C ASP A 113 -0.50 -8.28 -17.57
N GLU A 114 -1.01 -9.51 -17.75
CA GLU A 114 -1.44 -10.35 -16.64
C GLU A 114 -0.32 -10.57 -15.61
N VAL A 115 0.90 -10.85 -16.08
CA VAL A 115 2.06 -11.15 -15.22
C VAL A 115 2.37 -9.95 -14.32
N THR A 116 2.43 -8.76 -14.87
CA THR A 116 2.71 -7.53 -14.12
C THR A 116 1.55 -7.20 -13.17
N SER A 117 0.30 -7.44 -13.58
CA SER A 117 -0.86 -7.24 -12.71
C SER A 117 -0.86 -8.17 -11.48
N ARG A 118 -0.50 -9.45 -11.67
CA ARG A 118 -0.35 -10.42 -10.57
C ARG A 118 0.81 -10.06 -9.65
N ARG A 119 1.97 -9.68 -10.20
CA ARG A 119 3.12 -9.22 -9.40
C ARG A 119 2.80 -7.98 -8.57
N ALA A 120 2.01 -7.05 -9.11
CA ALA A 120 1.54 -5.89 -8.36
C ALA A 120 0.63 -6.29 -7.19
N GLN A 121 -0.30 -7.23 -7.42
CA GLN A 121 -1.18 -7.76 -6.37
C GLN A 121 -0.39 -8.52 -5.29
N GLU A 122 0.52 -9.40 -5.67
CA GLU A 122 1.40 -10.15 -4.77
C GLU A 122 2.24 -9.21 -3.92
N SER A 123 2.90 -8.22 -4.53
CA SER A 123 3.68 -7.21 -3.83
C SER A 123 2.83 -6.43 -2.81
N ALA A 124 1.62 -6.03 -3.19
CA ALA A 124 0.69 -5.35 -2.28
C ALA A 124 0.32 -6.23 -1.06
N PHE A 125 0.06 -7.52 -1.28
CA PHE A 125 -0.21 -8.47 -0.19
C PHE A 125 1.00 -8.70 0.70
N GLU A 126 2.19 -8.88 0.13
CA GLU A 126 3.43 -9.09 0.88
C GLU A 126 3.76 -7.88 1.77
N ILE A 127 3.60 -6.67 1.25
CA ILE A 127 3.79 -5.44 2.04
C ILE A 127 2.84 -5.44 3.24
N VAL A 128 1.53 -5.68 3.01
CA VAL A 128 0.53 -5.69 4.10
C VAL A 128 0.86 -6.77 5.13
N ASN A 129 1.14 -8.00 4.70
CA ASN A 129 1.50 -9.11 5.58
C ASN A 129 2.76 -8.81 6.41
N CYS A 130 3.80 -8.23 5.79
CA CYS A 130 5.00 -7.80 6.50
C CYS A 130 4.67 -6.77 7.59
N LEU A 131 3.85 -5.77 7.27
CA LEU A 131 3.45 -4.75 8.22
C LEU A 131 2.59 -5.31 9.36
N GLU A 132 1.64 -6.21 9.07
CA GLU A 132 0.86 -6.92 10.08
C GLU A 132 1.77 -7.69 11.05
N ASN A 133 2.75 -8.42 10.53
CA ASN A 133 3.72 -9.17 11.33
C ASN A 133 4.60 -8.27 12.21
N ILE A 134 5.08 -7.14 11.67
CA ILE A 134 5.94 -6.19 12.40
C ILE A 134 5.18 -5.55 13.56
N TYR A 135 3.94 -5.11 13.32
CA TYR A 135 3.18 -4.36 14.31
C TYR A 135 2.29 -5.24 15.19
N LYS A 136 2.14 -6.54 14.87
CA LYS A 136 1.33 -7.54 15.60
C LYS A 136 -0.05 -7.01 15.95
N LEU A 137 -0.63 -6.20 15.07
CA LEU A 137 -1.94 -5.64 15.30
C LEU A 137 -2.96 -6.74 15.03
N SER A 138 -3.87 -6.98 15.98
CA SER A 138 -5.09 -7.73 15.70
C SER A 138 -5.97 -6.85 14.82
N ILE A 139 -6.03 -7.15 13.52
CA ILE A 139 -6.80 -6.40 12.53
C ILE A 139 -7.89 -7.30 11.93
#